data_AF-A0A957TXG1-F1
#
_entry.id   AF-A0A957TXG1-F1
#
_cell.length_a   1.000
_cell.length_b   1.000
_cell.length_c   1.000
_cell.angle_alpha   90.00
_cell.angle_beta   90.00
_cell.angle_gamma   90.00
#
_symmetry.space_group_name_H-M   'P 1'
#
loop_
_entity.id
_entity.type
_entity.pdbx_description
1 polymer ?
#
loop_
_entity_poly.entity_id
_entity_poly.type
_entity_poly.pdbx_seq_one_letter_code
_entity_poly.pdbx_strand_id
1 'polypeptide(L)'
;ALLISGIFIAEWYLGWVAISSHFYVGLPGTSFAVAIWQPIVLFIVVGINEELLSRGYQLRNLAEGFTTSHSRRRWAVLWAWFFSSTLFGLLHIFNPNSTWVSTMGLIVAGGCLGLGYILTGRLGIPIGLHVTWNFFQGNVYGFPVSGNILSATTVFQIQQLGPKVWTGGDFGPEAGLVGVLALLAGGLITLLWVQWHYGQIRLVTDLADYQRI
;
A
#
# COMPACT_ATOMS: atom_id res chain seq x y z
N ALA A 1 8.32 -3.63 -4.71
CA ALA A 1 9.12 -3.69 -5.94
C ALA A 1 8.72 -4.91 -6.77
N LEU A 2 9.17 -6.13 -6.41
CA LEU A 2 8.94 -7.34 -7.22
C LEU A 2 7.47 -7.61 -7.58
N LEU A 3 6.53 -7.43 -6.64
CA LEU A 3 5.11 -7.65 -6.91
C LEU A 3 4.57 -6.69 -7.98
N ILE A 4 4.82 -5.38 -7.82
CA ILE A 4 4.45 -4.38 -8.84
C ILE A 4 5.16 -4.66 -10.17
N SER A 5 6.44 -5.03 -10.15
CA SER A 5 7.16 -5.43 -11.35
C SER A 5 6.48 -6.62 -12.05
N GLY A 6 5.99 -7.59 -11.29
CA GLY A 6 5.21 -8.72 -11.79
C GLY A 6 3.88 -8.28 -12.42
N ILE A 7 3.16 -7.34 -11.79
CA ILE A 7 1.94 -6.74 -12.38
C ILE A 7 2.28 -6.10 -13.73
N PHE A 8 3.28 -5.21 -13.77
CA PHE A 8 3.68 -4.53 -14.99
C PHE A 8 4.06 -5.50 -16.11
N ILE A 9 4.90 -6.50 -15.80
CA ILE A 9 5.35 -7.49 -16.79
C ILE A 9 4.16 -8.31 -17.30
N ALA A 10 3.26 -8.74 -16.42
CA ALA A 10 2.07 -9.50 -16.81
C ALA A 10 1.15 -8.67 -17.71
N GLU A 11 0.84 -7.44 -17.33
CA GLU A 11 -0.02 -6.56 -18.13
C GLU A 11 0.63 -6.19 -19.47
N TRP A 12 1.93 -5.92 -19.50
CA TRP A 12 2.67 -5.66 -20.73
C TRP A 12 2.66 -6.88 -21.66
N TYR A 13 2.93 -8.08 -21.13
CA TYR A 13 2.91 -9.32 -21.91
C TYR A 13 1.52 -9.63 -22.50
N LEU A 14 0.45 -9.29 -21.77
CA LEU A 14 -0.93 -9.46 -22.22
C LEU A 14 -1.40 -8.35 -23.19
N GLY A 15 -0.55 -7.37 -23.50
CA GLY A 15 -0.89 -6.22 -24.34
C GLY A 15 -1.85 -5.23 -23.66
N TRP A 16 -2.00 -5.32 -22.34
CA TRP A 16 -2.84 -4.43 -21.53
C TRP A 16 -2.12 -3.12 -21.20
N VAL A 17 -0.80 -3.10 -21.26
CA VAL A 17 0.01 -1.88 -21.08
C VAL A 17 0.81 -1.61 -22.34
N ALA A 18 0.67 -0.40 -22.88
CA ALA A 18 1.55 0.13 -23.92
C ALA A 18 2.48 1.18 -23.34
N ILE A 19 3.79 1.01 -23.54
CA ILE A 19 4.79 2.00 -23.12
C ILE A 19 4.80 3.13 -24.14
N SER A 20 4.46 4.35 -23.72
CA SER A 20 4.41 5.53 -24.57
C SER A 20 5.73 6.31 -24.57
N SER A 21 6.48 6.28 -23.46
CA SER A 21 7.79 6.92 -23.34
C SER A 21 8.63 6.28 -22.24
N HIS A 22 9.95 6.46 -22.34
CA HIS A 22 10.91 6.08 -21.32
C HIS A 22 11.51 7.33 -20.68
N PHE A 23 11.77 7.28 -19.37
CA PHE A 23 12.36 8.39 -18.60
C PHE A 23 11.63 9.72 -18.83
N TYR A 24 10.30 9.68 -18.76
CA TYR A 24 9.46 10.84 -18.97
C TYR A 24 9.61 11.85 -17.84
N VAL A 25 9.67 13.13 -18.22
CA VAL A 25 9.70 14.27 -17.31
C VAL A 25 8.76 15.35 -17.86
N GLY A 26 7.69 15.65 -17.13
CA GLY A 26 6.72 16.68 -17.48
C GLY A 26 7.11 18.09 -17.03
N LEU A 27 8.26 18.25 -16.36
CA LEU A 27 8.81 19.54 -15.94
C LEU A 27 9.81 20.06 -16.99
N PRO A 28 9.48 21.13 -17.75
CA PRO A 28 10.33 21.64 -18.81
C PRO A 28 11.74 22.02 -18.31
N GLY A 29 12.77 21.61 -19.06
CA GLY A 29 14.16 21.98 -18.78
C GLY A 29 14.83 21.23 -17.61
N THR A 30 14.16 20.23 -17.03
CA THR A 30 14.75 19.38 -15.97
C THR A 30 15.17 18.02 -16.50
N SER A 31 16.32 17.52 -16.05
CA SER A 31 16.76 16.17 -16.39
C SER A 31 16.05 15.12 -15.54
N PHE A 32 15.89 13.90 -16.07
CA PHE A 32 15.28 12.80 -15.34
C PHE A 32 15.97 12.51 -13.99
N ALA A 33 17.31 12.53 -13.98
CA ALA A 33 18.11 12.28 -12.79
C ALA A 33 17.84 13.29 -11.66
N VAL A 34 17.47 14.53 -12.00
CA VAL A 34 17.08 15.55 -11.02
C VAL A 34 15.60 15.39 -10.66
N ALA A 35 14.74 15.21 -11.65
CA ALA A 35 13.29 15.16 -11.47
C ALA A 35 12.83 13.97 -10.61
N ILE A 36 13.53 12.82 -10.66
CA ILE A 36 13.15 11.60 -9.93
C ILE A 36 13.26 11.74 -8.40
N TRP A 37 14.00 12.72 -7.88
CA TRP A 37 14.09 12.95 -6.44
C TRP A 37 12.77 13.44 -5.82
N GLN A 38 11.98 14.20 -6.58
CA GLN A 38 10.68 14.71 -6.11
C GLN A 38 9.72 13.58 -5.71
N PRO A 39 9.43 12.58 -6.57
CA PRO A 39 8.56 11.47 -6.18
C PRO A 39 9.16 10.55 -5.10
N ILE A 40 10.49 10.40 -5.03
CA ILE A 40 11.13 9.63 -3.94
C ILE A 40 10.78 10.26 -2.58
N VAL A 41 11.03 11.58 -2.44
CA VAL A 41 10.72 12.30 -1.20
C VAL A 41 9.22 12.31 -0.93
N LEU A 42 8.41 12.57 -1.96
CA LEU A 42 6.96 12.57 -1.85
C LEU A 42 6.45 11.24 -1.28
N PHE A 43 6.83 10.10 -1.86
CA PHE A 43 6.30 8.82 -1.40
C PHE A 43 6.84 8.39 -0.05
N ILE A 44 8.05 8.80 0.34
CA ILE A 44 8.53 8.68 1.72
C ILE A 44 7.58 9.42 2.68
N VAL A 45 7.26 10.68 2.37
CA VAL A 45 6.37 11.50 3.22
C VAL A 45 4.95 10.92 3.26
N VAL A 46 4.41 10.50 2.11
CA VAL A 46 3.08 9.86 2.03
C VAL A 46 3.05 8.58 2.86
N GLY A 47 3.99 7.66 2.63
CA GLY A 47 4.04 6.39 3.35
C GLY A 47 4.24 6.56 4.85
N ILE A 48 5.06 7.52 5.29
CA ILE A 48 5.20 7.86 6.71
C ILE A 48 3.87 8.39 7.27
N ASN A 49 3.27 9.39 6.63
CA ASN A 49 2.06 10.03 7.16
C ASN A 49 0.87 9.07 7.23
N GLU A 50 0.61 8.32 6.16
CA GLU A 50 -0.52 7.40 6.12
C GLU A 50 -0.36 6.25 7.10
N GLU A 51 0.84 5.66 7.22
CA GLU A 51 1.07 4.59 8.19
C GLU A 51 1.12 5.09 9.64
N LEU A 52 1.65 6.28 9.89
CA LEU A 52 1.57 6.90 11.22
C LEU A 52 0.12 7.15 11.63
N LEU A 53 -0.69 7.70 10.73
CA LEU A 53 -2.10 7.96 11.00
C LEU A 53 -2.86 6.65 11.21
N SER A 54 -2.76 5.70 10.28
CA SER A 54 -3.58 4.49 10.30
C SER A 54 -3.11 3.47 11.32
N ARG A 55 -1.79 3.24 11.47
CA ARG A 55 -1.25 2.15 12.30
C ARG A 55 -0.65 2.70 13.59
N GLY A 56 0.09 3.81 13.50
CA GLY A 56 0.70 4.46 14.66
C GLY A 56 -0.33 5.06 15.61
N TYR A 57 -1.33 5.75 15.07
CA TYR A 57 -2.37 6.42 15.85
C TYR A 57 -3.66 5.60 15.91
N GLN A 58 -4.37 5.41 14.79
CA GLN A 58 -5.72 4.80 14.81
C GLN A 58 -5.70 3.37 15.34
N LEU A 59 -4.90 2.46 14.75
CA LEU A 59 -4.84 1.06 15.17
C LEU A 59 -4.41 0.95 16.64
N ARG A 60 -3.38 1.69 17.05
CA ARG A 60 -2.89 1.68 18.44
C ARG A 60 -3.98 2.09 19.43
N ASN A 61 -4.62 3.24 19.21
CA ASN A 61 -5.68 3.74 20.09
C ASN A 61 -6.91 2.81 20.09
N LEU A 62 -7.28 2.24 18.94
CA LEU A 62 -8.37 1.27 18.86
C LEU A 62 -8.03 -0.02 19.63
N ALA A 63 -6.79 -0.51 19.54
CA ALA A 63 -6.37 -1.72 20.25
C ALA A 63 -6.39 -1.51 21.77
N GLU A 64 -5.91 -0.36 22.25
CA GLU A 64 -5.99 0.02 23.66
C GLU A 64 -7.45 0.19 24.11
N GLY A 65 -8.27 0.90 23.33
CA GLY A 65 -9.68 1.14 23.64
C GLY A 65 -10.55 -0.12 23.64
N PHE A 66 -10.27 -1.09 22.77
CA PHE A 66 -10.99 -2.38 22.75
C PHE A 66 -10.53 -3.35 23.85
N THR A 67 -9.45 -3.04 24.58
CA THR A 67 -8.94 -3.90 25.64
C THR A 67 -9.77 -3.77 26.90
N THR A 68 -10.78 -4.62 27.02
CA THR A 68 -11.65 -4.73 28.21
C THR A 68 -11.10 -5.68 29.28
N SER A 69 -10.22 -6.61 28.90
CA SER A 69 -9.55 -7.55 29.80
C SER A 69 -8.28 -8.11 29.14
N HIS A 70 -7.29 -8.51 29.95
CA HIS A 70 -6.02 -9.08 29.47
C HIS A 70 -6.20 -10.32 28.58
N SER A 71 -7.23 -11.14 28.82
CA SER A 71 -7.54 -12.34 28.03
C SER A 71 -8.11 -12.04 26.64
N ARG A 72 -8.52 -10.79 26.38
CA ARG A 72 -9.14 -10.36 25.11
C ARG A 72 -8.23 -9.52 24.23
N ARG A 73 -6.97 -9.28 24.61
CA ARG A 73 -6.01 -8.44 23.86
C ARG A 73 -5.81 -8.88 22.41
N ARG A 74 -5.79 -10.20 22.18
CA ARG A 74 -5.71 -10.76 20.81
C ARG A 74 -6.85 -10.25 19.93
N TRP A 75 -8.07 -10.25 20.46
CA TRP A 75 -9.25 -9.77 19.74
C TRP A 75 -9.24 -8.26 19.58
N ALA A 76 -8.79 -7.51 20.60
CA ALA A 76 -8.64 -6.06 20.50
C ALA A 76 -7.72 -5.65 19.34
N VAL A 77 -6.56 -6.31 19.19
CA VAL A 77 -5.63 -6.07 18.06
C VAL A 77 -6.27 -6.44 16.72
N LEU A 78 -6.98 -7.57 16.64
CA LEU A 78 -7.65 -7.99 15.39
C LEU A 78 -8.76 -7.02 14.97
N TRP A 79 -9.58 -6.54 15.92
CA TRP A 79 -10.61 -5.55 15.65
C TRP A 79 -10.00 -4.21 15.24
N ALA A 80 -8.98 -3.75 15.97
CA ALA A 80 -8.26 -2.53 15.61
C ALA A 80 -7.65 -2.60 14.21
N TRP A 81 -7.06 -3.74 13.84
CA TRP A 81 -6.53 -3.99 12.50
C TRP A 81 -7.62 -3.93 11.43
N PHE A 82 -8.75 -4.59 11.65
CA PHE A 82 -9.89 -4.57 10.73
C PHE A 82 -10.44 -3.15 10.52
N PHE A 83 -10.68 -2.40 11.60
CA PHE A 83 -11.23 -1.05 11.51
C PHE A 83 -10.23 -0.05 10.94
N SER A 84 -8.94 -0.14 11.32
CA SER A 84 -7.88 0.68 10.74
C SER A 84 -7.75 0.45 9.23
N SER A 85 -7.80 -0.80 8.78
CA SER A 85 -7.75 -1.15 7.35
C SER A 85 -8.99 -0.67 6.59
N THR A 86 -10.16 -0.76 7.22
CA THR A 86 -11.41 -0.23 6.67
C THR A 86 -11.33 1.29 6.50
N LEU A 87 -10.88 1.99 7.54
CA LEU A 87 -10.71 3.45 7.52
C LEU A 87 -9.66 3.88 6.49
N PHE A 88 -8.57 3.13 6.35
CA PHE A 88 -7.57 3.36 5.29
C PHE A 88 -8.22 3.37 3.90
N GLY A 89 -9.03 2.37 3.55
CA GLY A 89 -9.76 2.37 2.28
C GLY A 89 -10.76 3.53 2.16
N LEU A 90 -11.48 3.86 3.23
CA LEU A 90 -12.45 4.96 3.24
C LEU A 90 -11.81 6.35 3.07
N LEU A 91 -10.58 6.56 3.55
CA LEU A 91 -9.85 7.82 3.36
C LEU A 91 -9.63 8.17 1.88
N HIS A 92 -9.74 7.17 1.00
CA HIS A 92 -9.52 7.31 -0.44
C HIS A 92 -10.81 7.39 -1.27
N ILE A 93 -11.98 7.45 -0.63
CA ILE A 93 -13.27 7.49 -1.36
C ILE A 93 -13.45 8.76 -2.19
N PHE A 94 -12.73 9.84 -1.88
CA PHE A 94 -12.77 11.10 -2.64
C PHE A 94 -11.63 11.24 -3.64
N ASN A 95 -10.81 10.20 -3.82
CA ASN A 95 -9.78 10.21 -4.84
C ASN A 95 -10.40 10.16 -6.25
N PRO A 96 -9.69 10.67 -7.27
CA PRO A 96 -10.15 10.54 -8.64
C PRO A 96 -10.38 9.08 -9.02
N ASN A 97 -11.43 8.82 -9.80
CA ASN A 97 -11.80 7.48 -10.28
C ASN A 97 -12.11 6.46 -9.16
N SER A 98 -12.34 6.91 -7.92
CA SER A 98 -12.74 6.03 -6.84
C SER A 98 -14.10 5.39 -7.11
N THR A 99 -14.23 4.13 -6.71
CA THR A 99 -15.45 3.34 -6.75
C THR A 99 -15.51 2.46 -5.51
N TRP A 100 -16.65 1.81 -5.26
CA TRP A 100 -16.72 0.80 -4.20
C TRP A 100 -15.70 -0.32 -4.39
N VAL A 101 -15.38 -0.70 -5.64
CA VAL A 101 -14.38 -1.73 -5.93
C VAL A 101 -12.98 -1.26 -5.53
N SER A 102 -12.59 -0.04 -5.89
CA SER A 102 -11.29 0.51 -5.51
C SER A 102 -11.17 0.71 -4.00
N THR A 103 -12.24 1.15 -3.34
CA THR A 103 -12.29 1.25 -1.88
C THR A 103 -12.07 -0.11 -1.24
N MET A 104 -12.74 -1.17 -1.70
CA MET A 104 -12.52 -2.53 -1.18
C MET A 104 -11.08 -3.01 -1.44
N GLY A 105 -10.52 -2.72 -2.62
CA GLY A 105 -9.13 -2.99 -2.94
C GLY A 105 -8.16 -2.33 -1.96
N LEU A 106 -8.40 -1.06 -1.60
CA LEU A 106 -7.60 -0.35 -0.61
C LEU A 106 -7.82 -0.83 0.83
N ILE A 107 -9.00 -1.36 1.19
CA ILE A 107 -9.17 -2.05 2.47
C ILE A 107 -8.28 -3.30 2.52
N VAL A 108 -8.21 -4.07 1.44
CA VAL A 108 -7.30 -5.23 1.33
C VAL A 108 -5.84 -4.79 1.41
N ALA A 109 -5.46 -3.73 0.69
CA ALA A 109 -4.12 -3.14 0.76
C ALA A 109 -3.78 -2.73 2.20
N GLY A 110 -4.71 -2.04 2.86
CA GLY A 110 -4.57 -1.60 4.23
C GLY A 110 -4.43 -2.77 5.22
N GLY A 111 -5.16 -3.86 4.99
CA GLY A 111 -5.03 -5.10 5.74
C GLY A 111 -3.63 -5.69 5.59
N CYS A 112 -3.15 -5.83 4.36
CA CYS A 112 -1.84 -6.42 4.05
C CYS A 112 -0.70 -5.59 4.63
N LEU A 113 -0.76 -4.26 4.55
CA LEU A 113 0.20 -3.36 5.21
C LEU A 113 0.11 -3.51 6.73
N GLY A 114 -1.10 -3.53 7.29
CA GLY A 114 -1.35 -3.70 8.71
C GLY A 114 -0.79 -4.99 9.31
N LEU A 115 -0.69 -6.08 8.53
CA LEU A 115 -0.04 -7.34 8.96
C LEU A 115 1.40 -7.10 9.42
N GLY A 116 2.15 -6.28 8.68
CA GLY A 116 3.53 -5.93 9.02
C GLY A 116 3.63 -5.30 10.41
N TYR A 117 2.64 -4.48 10.80
CA TYR A 117 2.62 -3.84 12.11
C TYR A 117 2.16 -4.79 13.23
N ILE A 118 1.02 -5.47 13.06
CA ILE A 118 0.43 -6.27 14.15
C ILE A 118 1.23 -7.54 14.49
N LEU A 119 2.10 -7.99 13.57
CA LEU A 119 2.97 -9.15 13.76
C LEU A 119 4.35 -8.80 14.29
N THR A 120 4.81 -7.55 14.11
CA THR A 120 6.18 -7.16 14.48
C THR A 120 6.23 -6.06 15.54
N GLY A 121 5.15 -5.30 15.72
CA GLY A 121 5.12 -4.08 16.54
C GLY A 121 5.94 -2.92 15.94
N ARG A 122 6.43 -3.03 14.69
CA ARG A 122 7.35 -2.06 14.08
C ARG A 122 6.67 -1.33 12.94
N LEU A 123 6.50 -0.01 13.07
CA LEU A 123 5.94 0.84 12.00
C LEU A 123 6.85 0.94 10.76
N GLY A 124 8.16 0.72 10.92
CA GLY A 124 9.08 0.76 9.77
C GLY A 124 8.76 -0.26 8.68
N ILE A 125 8.17 -1.42 9.03
CA ILE A 125 7.80 -2.46 8.07
C ILE A 125 6.68 -2.00 7.11
N PRO A 126 5.48 -1.61 7.60
CA PRO A 126 4.44 -1.10 6.70
C PRO A 126 4.87 0.18 5.97
N ILE A 127 5.61 1.09 6.60
CA ILE A 127 6.13 2.30 5.94
C ILE A 127 6.98 1.91 4.73
N GLY A 128 7.98 1.04 4.91
CA GLY A 128 8.86 0.62 3.83
C GLY A 128 8.10 -0.08 2.69
N LEU A 129 7.16 -0.97 3.01
CA LEU A 129 6.33 -1.65 2.02
C LEU A 129 5.47 -0.66 1.23
N HIS A 130 4.83 0.29 1.93
CA HIS A 130 3.93 1.28 1.34
C HIS A 130 4.68 2.26 0.42
N VAL A 131 5.80 2.84 0.90
CA VAL A 131 6.67 3.70 0.09
C VAL A 131 7.11 2.98 -1.18
N THR A 132 7.57 1.73 -1.04
CA THR A 132 8.06 0.94 -2.16
C THR A 132 6.94 0.59 -3.15
N TRP A 133 5.74 0.26 -2.66
CA TRP A 133 4.59 -0.03 -3.52
C TRP A 133 4.24 1.18 -4.38
N ASN A 134 4.02 2.34 -3.75
CA ASN A 134 3.63 3.56 -4.43
C ASN A 134 4.68 4.08 -5.42
N PHE A 135 5.95 4.14 -5.00
CA PHE A 135 7.01 4.64 -5.87
C PHE A 135 7.20 3.77 -7.11
N PHE A 136 7.14 2.45 -6.95
CA PHE A 136 7.24 1.55 -8.11
C PHE A 136 5.99 1.62 -8.98
N GLN A 137 4.79 1.63 -8.39
CA GLN A 137 3.53 1.73 -9.14
C GLN A 137 3.49 3.02 -9.97
N GLY A 138 3.72 4.16 -9.32
CA GLY A 138 3.63 5.49 -9.94
C GLY A 138 4.81 5.86 -10.82
N ASN A 139 6.03 5.86 -10.27
CA ASN A 139 7.18 6.49 -10.94
C ASN A 139 8.11 5.53 -11.62
N VAL A 140 8.12 4.25 -11.25
CA VAL A 140 8.83 3.27 -12.07
C VAL A 140 7.94 2.86 -13.24
N TYR A 141 6.69 2.47 -12.99
CA TYR A 141 5.84 1.85 -14.01
C TYR A 141 4.71 2.72 -14.57
N GLY A 142 4.52 3.95 -14.06
CA GLY A 142 3.60 4.91 -14.66
C GLY A 142 2.12 4.66 -14.39
N PHE A 143 1.77 3.73 -13.52
CA PHE A 143 0.38 3.50 -13.12
C PHE A 143 -0.14 4.63 -12.22
N PRO A 144 -1.44 4.96 -12.26
CA PRO A 144 -2.04 5.79 -11.23
C PRO A 144 -1.84 5.16 -9.84
N VAL A 145 -1.64 5.99 -8.82
CA VAL A 145 -1.50 5.58 -7.41
C VAL A 145 -2.74 5.99 -6.65
N SER A 146 -3.58 5.02 -6.28
CA SER A 146 -4.89 5.26 -5.68
C SER A 146 -5.72 6.31 -6.44
N GLY A 147 -5.72 6.24 -7.77
CA GLY A 147 -6.42 7.17 -8.66
C GLY A 147 -5.72 8.48 -8.96
N ASN A 148 -4.53 8.73 -8.39
CA ASN A 148 -3.80 9.97 -8.57
C ASN A 148 -2.55 9.79 -9.45
N ILE A 149 -2.22 10.84 -10.19
CA ILE A 149 -0.91 11.02 -10.83
C ILE A 149 -0.18 12.11 -10.04
N LEU A 150 0.56 11.70 -9.01
CA LEU A 150 1.13 12.61 -8.01
C LEU A 150 2.47 13.26 -8.43
N SER A 151 3.06 12.80 -9.53
CA SER A 151 4.28 13.35 -10.10
C SER A 151 4.28 13.15 -11.62
N ALA A 152 4.84 14.11 -12.35
CA ALA A 152 5.00 14.04 -13.80
C ALA A 152 6.34 13.42 -14.21
N THR A 153 6.93 12.55 -13.39
CA THR A 153 8.22 11.89 -13.69
C THR A 153 8.09 10.38 -13.60
N THR A 154 8.35 9.65 -14.69
CA THR A 154 8.20 8.18 -14.73
C THR A 154 9.33 7.52 -15.51
N VAL A 155 9.77 6.32 -15.10
CA VAL A 155 10.73 5.50 -15.89
C VAL A 155 10.02 4.94 -17.11
N PHE A 156 8.82 4.38 -16.93
CA PHE A 156 7.94 3.97 -18.01
C PHE A 156 6.66 4.80 -17.95
N GLN A 157 6.47 5.68 -18.93
CA GLN A 157 5.19 6.32 -19.16
C GLN A 157 4.31 5.31 -19.92
N ILE A 158 3.10 5.06 -19.43
CA ILE A 158 2.24 4.02 -19.99
C ILE A 158 0.89 4.56 -20.46
N GLN A 159 0.25 3.79 -21.31
CA GLN A 159 -1.19 3.82 -21.55
C GLN A 159 -1.79 2.50 -21.08
N GLN A 160 -2.80 2.59 -20.23
CA GLN A 160 -3.54 1.43 -19.73
C GLN A 160 -4.67 1.08 -20.72
N LEU A 161 -4.53 -0.06 -21.38
CA LEU A 161 -5.42 -0.58 -22.43
C LEU A 161 -6.18 -1.84 -21.98
N GLY A 162 -5.81 -2.44 -20.85
CA GLY A 162 -6.41 -3.66 -20.35
C GLY A 162 -7.82 -3.50 -19.80
N PRO A 163 -8.56 -4.61 -19.61
CA PRO A 163 -9.88 -4.57 -19.02
C PRO A 163 -9.83 -4.05 -17.57
N LYS A 164 -10.66 -3.05 -17.25
CA LYS A 164 -10.67 -2.37 -15.94
C LYS A 164 -10.82 -3.33 -14.75
N VAL A 165 -11.55 -4.43 -14.90
CA VAL A 165 -11.71 -5.44 -13.83
C VAL A 165 -10.38 -6.08 -13.44
N TRP A 166 -9.47 -6.28 -14.40
CA TRP A 166 -8.18 -6.91 -14.15
C TRP A 166 -7.12 -5.91 -13.71
N THR A 167 -7.06 -4.75 -14.37
CA THR A 167 -5.97 -3.76 -14.21
C THR A 167 -6.30 -2.64 -13.23
N GLY A 168 -7.57 -2.47 -12.89
CA GLY A 168 -8.05 -1.34 -12.09
C GLY A 168 -8.17 -0.02 -12.87
N GLY A 169 -7.77 -0.01 -14.14
CA GLY A 169 -7.93 1.13 -15.05
C GLY A 169 -7.33 2.42 -14.49
N ASP A 170 -8.13 3.50 -14.53
CA ASP A 170 -7.71 4.86 -14.15
C ASP A 170 -7.47 5.03 -12.64
N PHE A 171 -7.88 4.06 -11.82
CA PHE A 171 -7.54 4.04 -10.39
C PHE A 171 -6.14 3.45 -10.14
N GLY A 172 -5.69 2.57 -11.03
CA GLY A 172 -4.46 1.80 -10.88
C GLY A 172 -4.69 0.37 -10.34
N PRO A 173 -3.61 -0.45 -10.29
CA PRO A 173 -3.69 -1.88 -10.01
C PRO A 173 -4.42 -2.25 -8.71
N GLU A 174 -4.44 -1.36 -7.72
CA GLU A 174 -5.10 -1.55 -6.42
C GLU A 174 -6.62 -1.76 -6.54
N ALA A 175 -7.24 -1.29 -7.63
CA ALA A 175 -8.65 -1.53 -7.95
C ALA A 175 -8.88 -2.73 -8.89
N GLY A 176 -7.81 -3.38 -9.36
CA GLY A 176 -7.85 -4.50 -10.29
C GLY A 176 -7.58 -5.84 -9.61
N LEU A 177 -8.11 -6.92 -10.19
CA LEU A 177 -7.85 -8.28 -9.70
C LEU A 177 -6.35 -8.62 -9.63
N VAL A 178 -5.56 -8.19 -10.62
CA VAL A 178 -4.12 -8.49 -10.65
C VAL A 178 -3.41 -7.84 -9.46
N GLY A 179 -3.72 -6.58 -9.16
CA GLY A 179 -3.14 -5.89 -8.00
C GLY A 179 -3.65 -6.40 -6.67
N VAL A 180 -4.95 -6.73 -6.54
CA VAL A 180 -5.50 -7.36 -5.32
C VAL A 180 -4.82 -8.71 -5.05
N LEU A 181 -4.63 -9.55 -6.07
CA LEU A 181 -3.91 -10.83 -5.93
C LEU A 181 -2.45 -10.61 -5.52
N ALA A 182 -1.78 -9.60 -6.09
CA ALA A 182 -0.43 -9.24 -5.70
C ALA A 182 -0.34 -8.72 -4.26
N LEU A 183 -1.31 -7.94 -3.79
CA LEU A 183 -1.41 -7.49 -2.40
C LEU A 183 -1.57 -8.66 -1.44
N LEU A 184 -2.47 -9.59 -1.74
CA LEU A 184 -2.67 -10.81 -0.95
C LEU A 184 -1.41 -11.69 -0.92
N ALA A 185 -0.71 -11.81 -2.06
CA ALA A 185 0.59 -12.46 -2.12
C ALA A 185 1.63 -11.74 -1.24
N GLY A 186 1.64 -10.40 -1.23
CA GLY A 186 2.47 -9.60 -0.34
C GLY A 186 2.17 -9.83 1.15
N GLY A 187 0.88 -9.93 1.50
CA GLY A 187 0.46 -10.31 2.85
C GLY A 187 0.94 -11.71 3.24
N LEU A 188 0.84 -12.68 2.33
CA LEU A 188 1.37 -14.04 2.54
C LEU A 188 2.89 -14.04 2.69
N ILE A 189 3.62 -13.32 1.83
CA ILE A 189 5.07 -13.15 1.93
C ILE A 189 5.45 -12.54 3.29
N THR A 190 4.68 -11.57 3.78
CA THR A 190 4.89 -10.96 5.10
C THR A 190 4.72 -12.00 6.21
N LEU A 191 3.68 -12.84 6.15
CA LEU A 191 3.47 -13.93 7.11
C LEU A 191 4.62 -14.95 7.09
N LEU A 192 5.05 -15.37 5.90
CA LEU A 192 6.15 -16.32 5.73
C LEU A 192 7.49 -15.73 6.20
N TRP A 193 7.74 -14.45 5.90
CA TRP A 193 8.91 -13.75 6.39
C TRP A 193 8.91 -13.64 7.92
N VAL A 194 7.77 -13.32 8.54
CA VAL A 194 7.63 -13.31 10.00
C VAL A 194 7.91 -14.70 10.57
N GLN A 195 7.34 -15.76 10.00
CA GLN A 195 7.59 -17.14 10.44
C GLN A 195 9.07 -17.51 10.34
N TRP A 196 9.73 -17.16 9.23
CA TRP A 196 11.15 -17.43 9.02
C TRP A 196 12.06 -16.63 9.96
N HIS A 197 11.77 -15.34 10.16
CA HIS A 197 12.63 -14.44 10.93
C HIS A 197 12.42 -14.54 12.44
N TYR A 198 11.18 -14.77 12.90
CA TYR A 198 10.82 -14.83 14.33
C TYR A 198 10.50 -16.24 14.83
N GLY A 199 10.44 -17.24 13.94
CA GLY A 199 10.15 -18.64 14.28
C GLY A 199 8.68 -18.95 14.55
N GLN A 200 7.81 -17.94 14.65
CA GLN A 200 6.38 -18.09 14.90
C GLN A 200 5.58 -16.90 14.36
N ILE A 201 4.37 -17.15 13.87
CA ILE A 201 3.39 -16.10 13.56
C ILE A 201 2.54 -15.84 14.81
N ARG A 202 2.83 -14.73 15.50
CA ARG A 202 2.08 -14.30 16.69
C ARG A 202 1.72 -12.82 16.59
N LEU A 203 0.52 -12.47 17.04
CA LEU A 203 0.12 -11.07 17.19
C LEU A 203 0.87 -10.44 18.38
N VAL A 204 1.38 -9.23 18.18
CA VAL A 204 1.96 -8.40 19.25
C VAL A 204 0.82 -7.81 20.07
N THR A 205 0.39 -8.55 21.09
CA THR A 205 -0.74 -8.16 21.95
C THR A 205 -0.46 -6.93 22.81
N ASP A 206 0.81 -6.58 23.01
CA ASP A 206 1.25 -5.41 23.76
C ASP A 206 0.90 -4.10 23.02
N LEU A 207 0.47 -4.20 21.76
CA LEU A 207 -0.20 -3.13 21.03
C LEU A 207 -1.49 -2.65 21.70
N ALA A 208 -2.09 -3.50 22.52
CA ALA A 208 -3.34 -3.24 23.23
C ALA A 208 -3.12 -2.77 24.69
N ASP A 209 -1.86 -2.70 25.15
CA ASP A 209 -1.53 -2.31 26.51
C ASP A 209 -1.35 -0.78 26.60
N TYR A 210 -2.21 -0.11 27.36
CA TYR A 210 -2.03 1.29 27.67
C TYR A 210 -0.89 1.46 28.67
N GLN A 211 0.27 1.94 28.22
CA GLN A 211 1.37 2.30 29.13
C GLN A 211 1.11 3.71 29.68
N ARG A 212 0.74 3.80 30.96
CA ARG A 212 0.81 5.09 31.69
C ARG A 212 2.29 5.44 31.83
N ILE A 213 2.73 6.45 31.08
CA ILE A 213 4.01 7.13 31.28
C ILE A 213 3.88 8.04 32.50
#